data_AF-A0A7S3HI60-F1
#
_entry.id   AF-A0A7S3HI60-F1
#
_cell.length_a   1.000
_cell.length_b   1.000
_cell.length_c   1.000
_cell.angle_alpha   90.00
_cell.angle_beta   90.00
_cell.angle_gamma   90.00
#
_symmetry.space_group_name_H-M   'P 1'
#
loop_
_entity.id
_entity.type
_entity.pdbx_description
1 polymer ?
#
loop_
_entity_poly.entity_id
_entity_poly.type
_entity_poly.pdbx_seq_one_letter_code
_entity_poly.pdbx_strand_id
1 'polypeptide(L)'
;SSGSAFSSGAAATRSAAVDEEARLKEAQRRATGGFAQGDKIQVFSNSKSEWLDGVVVEAFETKREADGYSVPAGTIKVTSPAGVKWIRQDQVAASVRKRPGAA
;
A
#
# COMPACT_ATOMS: atom_id res chain seq x y z
N SER A 1 -44.25 5.82 34.12
CA SER A 1 -42.84 6.21 33.93
C SER A 1 -41.96 5.01 34.11
N SER A 2 -41.11 4.70 33.12
CA SER A 2 -39.82 4.01 33.23
C SER A 2 -39.41 3.57 31.83
N GLY A 3 -38.60 4.40 31.18
CA GLY A 3 -37.83 4.05 30.00
C GLY A 3 -36.36 4.36 30.29
N SER A 4 -35.46 3.46 29.89
CA SER A 4 -34.04 3.71 29.56
C SER A 4 -33.42 2.37 29.20
N ALA A 5 -33.23 2.10 27.91
CA ALA A 5 -32.07 2.50 27.11
C ALA A 5 -30.93 1.48 27.29
N PHE A 6 -30.96 0.44 26.45
CA PHE A 6 -29.83 -0.46 26.27
C PHE A 6 -28.83 0.22 25.33
N SER A 7 -27.62 0.33 25.85
CA SER A 7 -26.47 1.02 25.28
C SER A 7 -26.18 0.58 23.84
N SER A 8 -26.09 1.56 22.93
CA SER A 8 -25.77 1.35 21.52
C SER A 8 -24.25 1.22 21.35
N GLY A 9 -23.73 0.01 21.56
CA GLY A 9 -22.30 -0.33 21.46
C GLY A 9 -21.88 -0.91 20.10
N ALA A 10 -22.38 -0.39 18.97
CA ALA A 10 -22.07 -0.97 17.64
C ALA A 10 -21.50 0.01 16.60
N ALA A 11 -21.47 1.33 16.87
CA ALA A 11 -21.07 2.31 15.86
C ALA A 11 -19.64 2.88 16.05
N ALA A 12 -18.99 2.68 17.21
CA ALA A 12 -17.73 3.36 17.55
C ALA A 12 -16.45 2.75 16.95
N THR A 13 -16.51 1.59 16.28
CA THR A 13 -15.29 0.87 15.85
C THR A 13 -14.84 1.17 14.42
N ARG A 14 -15.68 1.77 13.57
CA ARG A 14 -15.31 2.06 12.17
C ARG A 14 -14.48 3.33 12.02
N SER A 15 -14.76 4.39 12.79
CA SER A 15 -14.07 5.68 12.64
C SER A 15 -12.59 5.61 13.06
N ALA A 16 -12.27 5.09 14.25
CA ALA A 16 -10.87 4.96 14.67
C ALA A 16 -10.04 4.04 13.76
N ALA A 17 -10.65 2.99 13.19
CA ALA A 17 -9.97 2.07 12.28
C ALA A 17 -9.67 2.70 10.91
N VAL A 18 -10.58 3.53 10.36
CA VAL A 18 -10.32 4.23 9.08
C VAL A 18 -9.32 5.36 9.24
N ASP A 19 -9.31 6.07 10.37
CA ASP A 19 -8.31 7.09 10.68
C ASP A 19 -6.91 6.48 10.82
N GLU A 20 -6.78 5.33 11.49
CA GLU A 20 -5.51 4.62 11.63
C GLU A 20 -5.01 4.06 10.28
N GLU A 21 -5.89 3.43 9.50
CA GLU A 21 -5.53 2.94 8.16
C GLU A 21 -5.05 4.09 7.24
N ALA A 22 -5.69 5.26 7.32
CA ALA A 22 -5.29 6.43 6.54
C ALA A 22 -3.92 6.97 6.95
N ARG A 23 -3.60 7.02 8.25
CA ARG A 23 -2.29 7.45 8.76
C ARG A 23 -1.18 6.50 8.35
N LEU A 24 -1.42 5.19 8.44
CA LEU A 24 -0.48 4.17 7.97
C LEU A 24 -0.26 4.31 6.46
N LYS A 25 -1.32 4.49 5.67
CA LYS A 25 -1.20 4.75 4.23
C LYS A 25 -0.45 6.05 3.95
N GLU A 26 -0.62 7.10 4.74
CA GLU A 26 0.16 8.33 4.57
C GLU A 26 1.65 8.12 4.91
N ALA A 27 1.97 7.41 5.98
CA ALA A 27 3.34 7.06 6.34
C ALA A 27 4.00 6.21 5.25
N GLN A 28 3.30 5.20 4.75
CA GLN A 28 3.70 4.40 3.59
C GLN A 28 3.97 5.27 2.36
N ARG A 29 3.07 6.22 2.03
CA ARG A 29 3.26 7.15 0.91
C ARG A 29 4.49 8.02 1.11
N ARG A 30 4.70 8.57 2.30
CA ARG A 30 5.86 9.41 2.60
C ARG A 30 7.17 8.64 2.44
N ALA A 31 7.21 7.39 2.89
CA ALA A 31 8.41 6.56 2.83
C ALA A 31 8.70 6.01 1.43
N THR A 32 7.68 5.68 0.63
CA THR A 32 7.84 5.00 -0.65
C THR A 32 7.78 5.91 -1.88
N GLY A 33 7.73 7.24 -1.68
CA GLY A 33 7.64 8.20 -2.79
C GLY A 33 6.23 8.33 -3.38
N GLY A 34 5.20 8.08 -2.57
CA GLY A 34 3.80 8.35 -2.89
C GLY A 34 2.92 7.12 -3.07
N PHE A 35 3.41 5.92 -2.73
CA PHE A 35 2.68 4.67 -2.86
C PHE A 35 2.21 4.12 -1.50
N ALA A 36 1.04 3.51 -1.47
CA ALA A 36 0.55 2.78 -0.31
C ALA A 36 0.06 1.40 -0.71
N GLN A 37 -0.12 0.53 0.28
CA GLN A 37 -0.78 -0.74 0.09
C GLN A 37 -2.17 -0.54 -0.57
N GLY A 38 -2.44 -1.33 -1.61
CA GLY A 38 -3.66 -1.28 -2.40
C GLY A 38 -3.62 -0.30 -3.59
N ASP A 39 -2.57 0.50 -3.75
CA ASP A 39 -2.49 1.43 -4.87
C ASP A 39 -2.40 0.72 -6.22
N LYS A 40 -3.21 1.17 -7.17
CA LYS A 40 -3.16 0.75 -8.58
C LYS A 40 -1.97 1.41 -9.27
N ILE A 41 -1.07 0.59 -9.76
CA ILE A 41 0.17 1.04 -10.38
C ILE A 41 0.39 0.34 -11.72
N GLN A 42 1.43 0.75 -12.41
CA GLN A 42 2.01 -0.01 -13.51
C GLN A 42 3.46 -0.31 -13.23
N VAL A 43 3.87 -1.53 -13.52
CA VAL A 43 5.23 -2.04 -13.31
C VAL A 43 5.87 -2.28 -14.67
N PHE A 44 7.08 -1.77 -14.86
CA PHE A 44 7.83 -1.98 -16.09
C PHE A 44 8.32 -3.43 -16.19
N SER A 45 8.10 -4.05 -17.34
CA SER A 45 8.56 -5.39 -17.67
C SER A 45 9.71 -5.32 -18.66
N ASN A 46 10.94 -5.60 -18.20
CA ASN A 46 12.12 -5.55 -19.07
C ASN A 46 12.06 -6.58 -20.23
N SER A 47 11.46 -7.74 -19.99
CA SER A 47 11.34 -8.79 -21.01
C SER A 47 10.36 -8.46 -22.13
N LYS A 48 9.35 -7.64 -21.83
CA LYS A 48 8.31 -7.24 -22.79
C LYS A 48 8.42 -5.77 -23.20
N SER A 49 9.35 -5.02 -22.59
CA SER A 49 9.51 -3.57 -22.71
C SER A 49 8.19 -2.80 -22.60
N GLU A 50 7.30 -3.24 -21.70
CA GLU A 50 5.96 -2.68 -21.55
C GLU A 50 5.62 -2.39 -20.08
N TRP A 51 4.63 -1.53 -19.87
CA TRP A 51 4.07 -1.22 -18.56
C TRP A 51 2.87 -2.13 -18.29
N LEU A 52 3.02 -3.02 -17.31
CA LEU A 52 1.96 -3.95 -16.92
C LEU A 52 1.18 -3.39 -15.73
N ASP A 53 -0.15 -3.43 -15.80
CA ASP A 53 -1.00 -3.07 -14.67
C ASP A 53 -0.70 -3.98 -13.47
N GLY A 54 -0.66 -3.39 -12.28
CA GLY A 54 -0.37 -4.07 -11.05
C GLY A 54 -0.94 -3.34 -9.84
N VAL A 55 -0.68 -3.90 -8.67
CA VAL A 55 -1.10 -3.33 -7.39
C VAL A 55 0.02 -3.45 -6.37
N VAL A 56 0.13 -2.46 -5.51
CA VAL A 56 1.01 -2.50 -4.35
C VAL A 56 0.39 -3.45 -3.33
N VAL A 57 1.03 -4.59 -3.12
CA VAL A 57 0.62 -5.59 -2.13
C VAL A 57 1.04 -5.14 -0.74
N GLU A 58 2.23 -4.55 -0.62
CA GLU A 58 2.75 -4.05 0.65
C GLU A 58 3.71 -2.88 0.41
N ALA A 59 3.64 -1.88 1.28
CA ALA A 59 4.52 -0.71 1.27
C ALA A 59 5.27 -0.66 2.60
N PHE A 60 6.60 -0.72 2.53
CA PHE A 60 7.46 -0.78 3.70
C PHE A 60 7.85 0.64 4.12
N GLU A 61 7.18 1.17 5.15
CA GLU A 61 7.48 2.50 5.68
C GLU A 61 8.80 2.57 6.45
N THR A 62 9.16 1.46 7.11
CA THR A 62 10.38 1.32 7.91
C THR A 62 11.15 0.08 7.50
N LYS A 63 12.44 0.03 7.85
CA LYS A 63 13.24 -1.19 7.65
C LYS A 63 12.65 -2.30 8.53
N ARG A 64 12.28 -3.42 7.91
CA ARG A 64 11.73 -4.58 8.62
C ARG A 64 12.12 -5.88 7.96
N GLU A 65 11.98 -6.97 8.69
CA GLU A 65 12.11 -8.30 8.11
C GLU A 65 10.77 -8.73 7.52
N ALA A 66 10.79 -9.18 6.27
CA ALA A 66 9.63 -9.70 5.56
C ALA A 66 10.05 -10.87 4.67
N ASP A 67 9.27 -11.96 4.68
CA ASP A 67 9.57 -13.18 3.92
C ASP A 67 10.98 -13.77 4.19
N GLY A 68 11.55 -13.53 5.39
CA GLY A 68 12.91 -13.95 5.75
C GLY A 68 14.04 -13.04 5.23
N TYR A 69 13.70 -11.89 4.63
CA TYR A 69 14.65 -10.92 4.11
C TYR A 69 14.59 -9.60 4.89
N SER A 70 15.74 -8.94 5.04
CA SER A 70 15.81 -7.56 5.54
C SER A 70 15.41 -6.57 4.44
N VAL A 71 14.23 -5.99 4.57
CA VAL A 71 13.65 -5.05 3.61
C VAL A 71 13.87 -3.63 4.10
N PRO A 72 14.55 -2.76 3.33
CA PRO A 72 14.76 -1.37 3.73
C PRO A 72 13.45 -0.56 3.61
N ALA A 73 13.38 0.51 4.40
CA ALA A 73 12.33 1.52 4.29
C ALA A 73 12.21 2.05 2.85
N GLY A 74 11.00 2.36 2.44
CA GLY A 74 10.66 2.82 1.09
C GLY A 74 10.60 1.73 0.02
N THR A 75 10.81 0.46 0.38
CA THR A 75 10.58 -0.67 -0.52
C THR A 75 9.08 -0.89 -0.70
N ILE A 76 8.66 -1.28 -1.90
CA ILE A 76 7.29 -1.73 -2.18
C ILE A 76 7.31 -3.14 -2.77
N LYS A 77 6.39 -3.97 -2.30
CA LYS A 77 6.06 -5.28 -2.87
C LYS A 77 4.86 -5.09 -3.77
N VAL A 78 5.02 -5.43 -5.04
CA VAL A 78 4.00 -5.24 -6.07
C VAL A 78 3.67 -6.56 -6.73
N THR A 79 2.45 -6.72 -7.20
CA THR A 79 2.03 -7.85 -8.04
C THR A 79 1.56 -7.34 -9.39
N SER A 80 1.93 -8.07 -10.45
CA SER A 80 1.52 -7.81 -11.83
C SER A 80 1.33 -9.15 -12.57
N PRO A 81 0.83 -9.16 -13.82
CA PRO A 81 0.78 -10.37 -14.64
C PRO A 81 2.13 -11.08 -14.84
N ALA A 82 3.25 -10.40 -14.59
CA ALA A 82 4.59 -10.99 -14.63
C ALA A 82 5.01 -11.63 -13.29
N GLY A 83 4.17 -11.57 -12.25
CA GLY A 83 4.43 -12.09 -10.91
C GLY A 83 4.65 -11.00 -9.86
N VAL A 84 5.17 -11.41 -8.70
CA VAL A 84 5.49 -10.51 -7.58
C VAL A 84 6.89 -9.92 -7.76
N LYS A 85 7.03 -8.61 -7.57
CA LYS A 85 8.32 -7.91 -7.59
C LYS A 85 8.51 -7.07 -6.34
N TRP A 86 9.76 -6.99 -5.90
CA TRP A 86 10.19 -6.14 -4.81
C TRP A 86 10.99 -4.98 -5.38
N ILE A 87 10.54 -3.76 -5.13
CA ILE A 87 11.09 -2.57 -5.77
C ILE A 87 11.52 -1.61 -4.66
N ARG A 88 12.83 -1.42 -4.56
CA ARG A 88 13.45 -0.52 -3.59
C ARG A 88 13.16 0.92 -3.96
N GLN A 89 13.17 1.81 -2.97
CA GLN A 89 12.85 3.23 -3.14
C GLN A 89 13.61 3.90 -4.30
N ASP A 90 14.89 3.56 -4.49
CA ASP A 90 15.73 4.08 -5.58
C ASP A 90 15.29 3.59 -6.97
N GLN A 91 14.66 2.41 -7.06
CA GLN A 91 14.15 1.83 -8.30
C GLN A 91 12.67 2.12 -8.56
N VAL A 92 11.93 2.61 -7.57
CA VAL A 92 10.48 2.86 -7.67
C VAL A 92 10.19 3.80 -8.83
N ALA A 93 10.87 4.95 -8.92
CA ALA A 93 10.61 5.93 -9.97
C ALA A 93 10.94 5.42 -11.39
N ALA A 94 11.87 4.47 -11.51
CA ALA A 94 12.28 3.90 -12.80
C ALA A 94 11.41 2.71 -13.23
N SER A 95 10.92 1.92 -12.26
CA SER A 95 10.23 0.65 -12.52
C SER A 95 8.73 0.68 -12.26
N VAL A 96 8.22 1.72 -11.58
CA VAL A 96 6.82 1.85 -11.16
C VAL A 96 6.29 3.24 -11.45
N ARG A 97 5.06 3.29 -11.94
CA ARG A 97 4.30 4.53 -12.07
C ARG A 97 2.88 4.36 -11.59
N LYS A 98 2.22 5.47 -11.24
CA LYS A 98 0.78 5.46 -10.95
C LYS A 98 0.02 5.08 -12.22
N ARG A 99 -1.04 4.29 -12.08
CA ARG A 99 -1.92 3.98 -13.20
C ARG A 99 -2.74 5.24 -13.56
N PRO A 100 -2.70 5.74 -14.80
CA PRO A 100 -3.55 6.85 -15.20
C PRO A 100 -5.02 6.44 -15.09
N GLY A 101 -5.86 7.29 -14.47
CA GLY A 101 -7.27 7.00 -14.22
C GLY A 101 -7.58 6.30 -12.89
N ALA A 102 -6.59 6.12 -12.00
CA ALA A 102 -6.87 5.87 -10.59
C ALA A 102 -7.24 7.20 -9.90
N ALA A 103 -8.48 7.65 -10.13
CA ALA A 103 -9.15 8.64 -9.31
C ALA A 103 -9.68 8.00 -8.02
#